data_AF-A0A353IL70-F1
#
_entry.id   AF-A0A353IL70-F1
#
_cell.length_a   1.000
_cell.length_b   1.000
_cell.length_c   1.000
_cell.angle_alpha   90.00
_cell.angle_beta   90.00
_cell.angle_gamma   90.00
#
_symmetry.space_group_name_H-M   'P 1'
#
loop_
_entity.id
_entity.type
_entity.pdbx_description
1 polymer ?
#
loop_
_entity_poly.entity_id
_entity_poly.type
_entity_poly.pdbx_seq_one_letter_code
_entity_poly.pdbx_strand_id
1 'polypeptide(L)'
;KEAERNLEQSSASQSLEMLLELRPRFASLVVYPDDFTPISKGLELSYYRAREQFKSAFRSKNPEVLHDWRKGVQRHWRQMQLLTPCWPSELSARAEAARGLSQTLGDDHDIANLMHLATAPTMTFGSPDDISDFLKRCKIRLKALRKDAKIRGQRLFVEKPQPFAGRIHAYWTTTAIGALKPVEPARQEDNVVAIDEARAVGTIQN
;
A
#
# COMPACT_ATOMS: atom_id res chain seq x y z
N LYS A 1 26.08 -18.57 -7.26
CA LYS A 1 26.87 -18.03 -8.41
C LYS A 1 26.01 -17.68 -9.63
N GLU A 2 25.20 -18.58 -10.20
CA GLU A 2 24.34 -18.26 -11.35
C GLU A 2 23.00 -17.60 -10.95
N ALA A 3 22.41 -18.04 -9.82
CA ALA A 3 21.21 -17.43 -9.25
C ALA A 3 21.44 -16.01 -8.68
N GLU A 4 22.66 -15.70 -8.22
CA GLU A 4 23.05 -14.37 -7.73
C GLU A 4 23.23 -13.38 -8.89
N ARG A 5 23.79 -13.82 -10.03
CA ARG A 5 23.89 -13.00 -11.25
C ARG A 5 22.53 -12.66 -11.86
N ASN A 6 21.54 -13.53 -11.71
CA ASN A 6 20.16 -13.27 -12.16
C ASN A 6 19.40 -12.27 -11.26
N LEU A 7 19.86 -12.03 -10.03
CA LEU A 7 19.29 -11.03 -9.12
C LEU A 7 19.96 -9.64 -9.27
N GLU A 8 21.22 -9.58 -9.72
CA GLU A 8 21.87 -8.30 -10.08
C GLU A 8 21.27 -7.71 -11.38
N GLN A 9 20.74 -8.56 -12.27
CA GLN A 9 19.83 -8.18 -13.37
C GLN A 9 18.35 -8.21 -12.95
N SER A 10 18.05 -7.83 -11.70
CA SER A 10 16.69 -7.76 -11.20
C SER A 10 15.84 -6.77 -12.00
N SER A 11 14.58 -7.13 -12.23
CA SER A 11 13.54 -6.21 -12.72
C SER A 11 13.50 -4.89 -11.93
N ALA A 12 13.94 -4.88 -10.66
CA ALA A 12 14.04 -3.68 -9.84
C ALA A 12 15.21 -2.78 -10.25
N SER A 13 16.38 -3.32 -10.58
CA SER A 13 17.53 -2.53 -11.07
C SER A 13 17.20 -1.89 -12.43
N GLN A 14 16.58 -2.66 -13.33
CA GLN A 14 16.09 -2.13 -14.61
C GLN A 14 14.98 -1.09 -14.42
N SER A 15 14.05 -1.32 -13.49
CA SER A 15 13.00 -0.33 -13.18
C SER A 15 13.59 0.96 -12.61
N LEU A 16 14.61 0.87 -11.76
CA LEU A 16 15.30 2.03 -11.20
C LEU A 16 16.02 2.83 -12.28
N GLU A 17 16.74 2.14 -13.17
CA GLU A 17 17.39 2.75 -14.33
C GLU A 17 16.36 3.50 -15.20
N MET A 18 15.26 2.85 -15.58
CA MET A 18 14.17 3.47 -16.33
C MET A 18 13.57 4.69 -15.59
N LEU A 19 13.39 4.61 -14.27
CA LEU A 19 12.88 5.74 -13.47
C LEU A 19 13.86 6.92 -13.44
N LEU A 20 15.16 6.66 -13.38
CA LEU A 20 16.20 7.68 -13.44
C LEU A 20 16.27 8.34 -14.82
N GLU A 21 16.12 7.56 -15.90
CA GLU A 21 16.03 8.09 -17.27
C GLU A 21 14.78 8.96 -17.49
N LEU A 22 13.67 8.64 -16.82
CA LEU A 22 12.45 9.46 -16.89
C LEU A 22 12.53 10.73 -16.03
N ARG A 23 13.46 10.82 -15.08
CA ARG A 23 13.59 11.95 -14.16
C ARG A 23 13.64 13.32 -14.84
N PRO A 24 14.42 13.54 -15.93
CA PRO A 24 14.44 14.82 -16.63
C PRO A 24 13.09 15.15 -17.30
N ARG A 25 12.33 14.15 -17.74
CA ARG A 25 10.98 14.32 -18.31
C ARG A 25 9.96 14.71 -17.26
N PHE A 26 10.12 14.21 -16.03
CA PHE A 26 9.32 14.67 -14.89
C PHE A 26 9.68 16.10 -14.48
N ALA A 27 10.97 16.48 -14.59
CA ALA A 27 11.41 17.84 -14.29
C ALA A 27 10.83 18.90 -15.24
N SER A 28 10.51 18.52 -16.48
CA SER A 28 9.84 19.40 -17.46
C SER A 28 8.32 19.28 -17.47
N LEU A 29 7.74 18.45 -16.59
CA LEU A 29 6.30 18.25 -16.51
C LEU A 29 5.66 19.48 -15.87
N VAL A 30 5.02 20.32 -16.69
CA VAL A 30 4.34 21.51 -16.16
C VAL A 30 2.95 21.12 -15.67
N VAL A 31 2.75 21.21 -14.36
CA VAL A 31 1.45 21.01 -13.71
C VAL A 31 0.81 22.39 -13.50
N TYR A 32 -0.37 22.61 -14.10
CA TYR A 32 -1.12 23.86 -13.93
C TYR A 32 -2.44 23.64 -13.20
N PRO A 33 -2.83 24.55 -12.29
CA PRO A 33 -1.97 25.58 -11.66
C PRO A 33 -0.75 24.96 -10.96
N ASP A 34 0.36 25.71 -10.92
CA ASP A 34 1.62 25.29 -10.26
C ASP A 34 1.53 25.54 -8.75
N ASP A 35 0.53 24.92 -8.14
CA ASP A 35 0.27 24.93 -6.72
C ASP A 35 -0.26 23.55 -6.27
N PHE A 36 -0.61 23.41 -4.99
CA PHE A 36 -1.11 22.15 -4.47
C PHE A 36 -2.56 21.83 -4.85
N THR A 37 -3.27 22.75 -5.52
CA THR A 37 -4.70 22.63 -5.82
C THR A 37 -5.02 21.39 -6.66
N PRO A 38 -4.29 21.04 -7.74
CA PRO A 38 -4.56 19.83 -8.52
C PRO A 38 -4.36 18.56 -7.70
N ILE A 39 -3.33 18.52 -6.85
CA ILE A 39 -3.02 17.38 -5.98
C ILE A 39 -4.13 17.21 -4.93
N SER A 40 -4.56 18.30 -4.30
CA SER A 40 -5.66 18.30 -3.34
C SER A 40 -6.97 17.80 -3.97
N LYS A 41 -7.31 18.24 -5.18
CA LYS A 41 -8.48 17.75 -5.92
C LYS A 41 -8.38 16.26 -6.25
N GLY A 42 -7.18 15.81 -6.66
CA GLY A 42 -6.91 14.40 -6.92
C GLY A 42 -7.06 13.54 -5.66
N LEU A 43 -6.58 14.03 -4.51
CA LEU A 43 -6.72 13.39 -3.20
C LEU A 43 -8.19 13.31 -2.77
N GLU A 44 -8.95 14.41 -2.93
CA GLU A 44 -10.37 14.43 -2.64
C GLU A 44 -11.12 13.35 -3.43
N LEU A 45 -10.88 13.30 -4.75
CA LEU A 45 -11.53 12.34 -5.64
C LEU A 45 -11.14 10.89 -5.32
N SER A 46 -9.85 10.61 -5.06
CA SER A 46 -9.41 9.26 -4.72
C SER A 46 -9.95 8.82 -3.37
N TYR A 47 -9.99 9.71 -2.37
CA TYR A 47 -10.55 9.42 -1.06
C TYR A 47 -12.06 9.19 -1.12
N TYR A 48 -12.80 10.02 -1.88
CA TYR A 48 -14.22 9.81 -2.15
C TYR A 48 -14.48 8.42 -2.74
N ARG A 49 -13.75 8.04 -3.80
CA ARG A 49 -13.90 6.73 -4.45
C ARG A 49 -13.62 5.58 -3.48
N ALA A 50 -12.52 5.64 -2.74
CA ALA A 50 -12.17 4.63 -1.74
C ALA A 50 -13.23 4.50 -0.64
N ARG A 51 -13.85 5.63 -0.24
CA ARG A 51 -14.95 5.66 0.72
C ARG A 51 -16.25 5.05 0.17
N GLU A 52 -16.60 5.32 -1.09
CA GLU A 52 -17.78 4.68 -1.70
C GLU A 52 -17.57 3.18 -1.90
N GLN A 53 -16.36 2.76 -2.30
CA GLN A 53 -15.97 1.34 -2.35
C GLN A 53 -16.06 0.67 -0.97
N PHE A 54 -15.62 1.35 0.10
CA PHE A 54 -15.76 0.84 1.46
C PHE A 54 -17.23 0.56 1.84
N LYS A 55 -18.15 1.47 1.49
CA LYS A 55 -19.58 1.30 1.79
C LYS A 55 -20.19 0.08 1.11
N SER A 56 -19.71 -0.27 -0.09
CA SER A 56 -20.21 -1.41 -0.86
C SER A 56 -19.45 -2.72 -0.56
N ALA A 57 -18.17 -2.63 -0.15
CA ALA A 57 -17.28 -3.78 0.07
C ALA A 57 -17.84 -4.85 1.02
N PHE A 58 -18.58 -4.44 2.05
CA PHE A 58 -19.16 -5.37 3.03
C PHE A 58 -20.67 -5.63 2.84
N ARG A 59 -21.26 -5.08 1.77
CA ARG A 59 -22.65 -5.32 1.37
C ARG A 59 -22.73 -6.23 0.15
N SER A 60 -21.72 -6.17 -0.72
CA SER A 60 -21.61 -6.98 -1.92
C SER A 60 -21.08 -8.38 -1.63
N LYS A 61 -21.55 -9.37 -2.38
CA LYS A 61 -20.94 -10.72 -2.44
C LYS A 61 -19.88 -10.83 -3.54
N ASN A 62 -19.70 -9.79 -4.36
CA ASN A 62 -18.75 -9.79 -5.47
C ASN A 62 -17.31 -9.55 -4.96
N PRO A 63 -16.36 -10.49 -5.16
CA PRO A 63 -14.98 -10.34 -4.74
C PRO A 63 -14.24 -9.15 -5.38
N GLU A 64 -14.63 -8.75 -6.59
CA GLU A 64 -14.08 -7.57 -7.29
C GLU A 64 -14.22 -6.29 -6.44
N VAL A 65 -15.30 -6.15 -5.67
CA VAL A 65 -15.56 -4.95 -4.88
C VAL A 65 -14.54 -4.79 -3.75
N LEU A 66 -14.17 -5.90 -3.09
CA LEU A 66 -13.13 -5.88 -2.06
C LEU A 66 -11.75 -5.62 -2.68
N HIS A 67 -11.49 -6.17 -3.86
CA HIS A 67 -10.26 -5.96 -4.60
C HIS A 67 -10.09 -4.49 -5.04
N ASP A 68 -11.14 -3.88 -5.55
CA ASP A 68 -11.14 -2.46 -5.92
C ASP A 68 -10.99 -1.55 -4.70
N TRP A 69 -11.64 -1.89 -3.59
CA TRP A 69 -11.45 -1.16 -2.34
C TRP A 69 -9.99 -1.25 -1.85
N ARG A 70 -9.35 -2.42 -1.95
CA ARG A 70 -7.92 -2.59 -1.63
C ARG A 70 -7.04 -1.64 -2.45
N LYS A 71 -7.28 -1.51 -3.76
CA LYS A 71 -6.55 -0.54 -4.61
C LYS A 71 -6.73 0.90 -4.10
N GLY A 72 -7.96 1.26 -3.71
CA GLY A 72 -8.27 2.56 -3.12
C GLY A 72 -7.52 2.83 -1.81
N VAL A 73 -7.50 1.86 -0.89
CA VAL A 73 -6.74 1.94 0.36
C VAL A 73 -5.25 2.05 0.12
N GLN A 74 -4.69 1.24 -0.79
CA GLN A 74 -3.26 1.28 -1.12
C GLN A 74 -2.87 2.65 -1.69
N ARG A 75 -3.70 3.23 -2.56
CA ARG A 75 -3.50 4.59 -3.06
C ARG A 75 -3.52 5.63 -1.93
N HIS A 76 -4.51 5.56 -1.04
CA HIS A 76 -4.61 6.46 0.10
C HIS A 76 -3.40 6.36 1.03
N TRP A 77 -2.91 5.15 1.31
CA TRP A 77 -1.68 4.94 2.08
C TRP A 77 -0.49 5.64 1.43
N ARG A 78 -0.24 5.43 0.13
CA ARG A 78 0.86 6.08 -0.59
C ARG A 78 0.74 7.60 -0.60
N GLN A 79 -0.47 8.13 -0.78
CA GLN A 79 -0.72 9.56 -0.70
C GLN A 79 -0.38 10.11 0.69
N MET A 80 -0.80 9.45 1.77
CA MET A 80 -0.46 9.87 3.14
C MET A 80 1.03 9.77 3.43
N GLN A 81 1.70 8.72 2.95
CA GLN A 81 3.15 8.58 3.06
C GLN A 81 3.89 9.75 2.38
N LEU A 82 3.50 10.09 1.14
CA LEU A 82 4.09 11.21 0.39
C LEU A 82 3.84 12.57 1.04
N LEU A 83 2.68 12.75 1.68
CA LEU A 83 2.29 14.00 2.31
C LEU A 83 2.74 14.13 3.77
N THR A 84 3.26 13.05 4.36
CA THR A 84 3.74 13.03 5.75
C THR A 84 4.72 14.17 6.07
N PRO A 85 5.67 14.56 5.19
CA PRO A 85 6.57 15.69 5.45
C PRO A 85 5.87 17.03 5.72
N CYS A 86 4.62 17.22 5.28
CA CYS A 86 3.87 18.45 5.54
C CYS A 86 3.54 18.62 7.02
N TRP A 87 3.26 17.54 7.73
CA TRP A 87 3.04 17.54 9.18
C TRP A 87 3.28 16.12 9.71
N PRO A 88 4.52 15.78 10.07
CA PRO A 88 4.88 14.40 10.41
C PRO A 88 4.04 13.82 11.55
N SER A 89 3.86 14.55 12.66
CA SER A 89 3.15 14.02 13.83
C SER A 89 1.67 13.70 13.59
N GLU A 90 0.99 14.46 12.73
CA GLU A 90 -0.42 14.23 12.38
C GLU A 90 -0.57 13.15 11.30
N LEU A 91 0.23 13.24 10.23
CA LEU A 91 0.03 12.42 9.04
C LEU A 91 0.66 11.02 9.13
N SER A 92 1.69 10.83 9.96
CA SER A 92 2.30 9.51 10.18
C SER A 92 1.27 8.52 10.75
N ALA A 93 0.47 8.94 11.73
CA ALA A 93 -0.55 8.09 12.33
C ALA A 93 -1.60 7.65 11.30
N ARG A 94 -2.01 8.55 10.39
CA ARG A 94 -2.96 8.22 9.33
C ARG A 94 -2.33 7.35 8.25
N ALA A 95 -1.07 7.58 7.90
CA ALA A 95 -0.33 6.74 6.96
C ALA A 95 -0.20 5.30 7.49
N GLU A 96 0.13 5.12 8.77
CA GLU A 96 0.21 3.81 9.40
C GLU A 96 -1.14 3.12 9.54
N ALA A 97 -2.21 3.87 9.87
CA ALA A 97 -3.56 3.32 9.87
C ALA A 97 -3.97 2.81 8.47
N ALA A 98 -3.64 3.55 7.42
CA ALA A 98 -3.89 3.16 6.03
C ALA A 98 -3.02 1.97 5.61
N ARG A 99 -1.74 1.94 6.00
CA ARG A 99 -0.82 0.81 5.79
C ARG A 99 -1.38 -0.46 6.41
N GLY A 100 -1.76 -0.41 7.68
CA GLY A 100 -2.31 -1.55 8.41
C GLY A 100 -3.55 -2.11 7.72
N LEU A 101 -4.50 -1.25 7.32
CA LEU A 101 -5.67 -1.68 6.55
C LEU A 101 -5.27 -2.27 5.18
N SER A 102 -4.31 -1.66 4.48
CA SER A 102 -3.81 -2.16 3.21
C SER A 102 -3.21 -3.57 3.35
N GLN A 103 -2.47 -3.83 4.43
CA GLN A 103 -1.91 -5.15 4.70
C GLN A 103 -3.00 -6.17 5.01
N THR A 104 -3.99 -5.83 5.85
CA THR A 104 -5.13 -6.72 6.13
C THR A 104 -5.89 -7.12 4.86
N LEU A 105 -6.08 -6.18 3.93
CA LEU A 105 -6.70 -6.46 2.63
C LEU A 105 -5.77 -7.22 1.67
N GLY A 106 -4.45 -7.07 1.83
CA GLY A 106 -3.43 -7.91 1.19
C GLY A 106 -3.59 -9.37 1.58
N ASP A 107 -3.56 -9.67 2.88
CA ASP A 107 -3.73 -11.02 3.40
C ASP A 107 -5.07 -11.66 2.94
N ASP A 108 -6.16 -10.89 2.89
CA ASP A 108 -7.45 -11.38 2.38
C ASP A 108 -7.37 -11.82 0.92
N HIS A 109 -6.73 -10.99 0.09
CA HIS A 109 -6.54 -11.27 -1.33
C HIS A 109 -5.62 -12.47 -1.56
N ASP A 110 -4.51 -12.55 -0.82
CA ASP A 110 -3.54 -13.64 -0.95
C ASP A 110 -4.19 -14.98 -0.58
N ILE A 111 -4.97 -15.02 0.51
CA ILE A 111 -5.72 -16.23 0.89
C ILE A 111 -6.76 -16.58 -0.18
N ALA A 112 -7.46 -15.61 -0.75
CA ALA A 112 -8.43 -15.87 -1.82
C ALA A 112 -7.74 -16.48 -3.06
N ASN A 113 -6.55 -15.98 -3.42
CA ASN A 113 -5.74 -16.54 -4.51
C ASN A 113 -5.26 -17.96 -4.18
N LEU A 114 -4.79 -18.22 -2.96
CA LEU A 114 -4.39 -19.57 -2.53
C LEU A 114 -5.57 -20.55 -2.55
N MET A 115 -6.77 -20.13 -2.13
CA MET A 115 -7.97 -20.95 -2.26
C MET A 115 -8.28 -21.26 -3.72
N HIS A 116 -8.18 -20.28 -4.61
CA HIS A 116 -8.39 -20.48 -6.05
C HIS A 116 -7.41 -21.51 -6.61
N LEU A 117 -6.10 -21.35 -6.33
CA LEU A 117 -5.05 -22.26 -6.75
C LEU A 117 -5.26 -23.69 -6.21
N ALA A 118 -5.62 -23.82 -4.94
CA ALA A 118 -5.87 -25.12 -4.31
C ALA A 118 -7.04 -25.89 -4.94
N THR A 119 -7.98 -25.18 -5.56
CA THR A 119 -9.15 -25.76 -6.24
C THR A 119 -9.01 -25.85 -7.76
N ALA A 120 -7.89 -25.39 -8.33
CA ALA A 120 -7.67 -25.40 -9.77
C ALA A 120 -7.50 -26.85 -10.28
N PRO A 121 -8.24 -27.29 -11.31
CA PRO A 121 -8.13 -28.66 -11.84
C PRO A 121 -6.74 -29.05 -12.35
N THR A 122 -5.92 -28.05 -12.67
CA THR A 122 -4.57 -28.22 -13.22
C THR A 122 -3.50 -28.44 -12.15
N MET A 123 -3.85 -28.35 -10.86
CA MET A 123 -2.91 -28.44 -9.75
C MET A 123 -3.40 -29.46 -8.73
N THR A 124 -2.50 -30.26 -8.16
CA THR A 124 -2.82 -31.23 -7.10
C THR A 124 -2.03 -30.88 -5.85
N PHE A 125 -2.73 -30.42 -4.81
CA PHE A 125 -2.15 -30.03 -3.52
C PHE A 125 -2.66 -30.97 -2.42
N GLY A 126 -2.10 -32.19 -2.35
CA GLY A 126 -2.48 -33.18 -1.34
C GLY A 126 -3.77 -33.94 -1.64
N SER A 127 -4.31 -34.62 -0.62
CA SER A 127 -5.55 -35.39 -0.73
C SER A 127 -6.80 -34.48 -0.73
N PRO A 128 -7.97 -34.99 -1.17
CA PRO A 128 -9.22 -34.23 -1.07
C PRO A 128 -9.56 -33.76 0.35
N ASP A 129 -9.20 -34.55 1.37
CA ASP A 129 -9.41 -34.19 2.77
C ASP A 129 -8.47 -33.05 3.21
N ASP A 130 -7.21 -33.06 2.76
CA ASP A 130 -6.26 -31.96 3.02
C ASP A 130 -6.75 -30.64 2.44
N ILE A 131 -7.26 -30.67 1.21
CA ILE A 131 -7.82 -29.48 0.53
C ILE A 131 -9.06 -29.00 1.29
N SER A 132 -9.96 -29.91 1.67
CA SER A 132 -11.17 -29.56 2.44
C SER A 132 -10.83 -28.85 3.74
N ASP A 133 -9.85 -29.37 4.49
CA ASP A 133 -9.41 -28.79 5.75
C ASP A 133 -8.66 -27.46 5.59
N PHE A 134 -7.85 -27.34 4.53
CA PHE A 134 -7.23 -26.09 4.14
C PHE A 134 -8.29 -25.00 3.87
N LEU A 135 -9.29 -25.29 3.04
CA LEU A 135 -10.35 -24.35 2.69
C LEU A 135 -11.17 -23.93 3.93
N LYS A 136 -11.40 -24.83 4.90
CA LYS A 136 -12.05 -24.48 6.18
C LYS A 136 -11.21 -23.45 6.95
N ARG A 137 -9.90 -23.65 7.08
CA ARG A 137 -8.98 -22.71 7.76
C ARG A 137 -8.94 -21.35 7.05
N CYS A 138 -8.87 -21.34 5.72
CA CYS A 138 -8.91 -20.10 4.94
C CYS A 138 -10.19 -19.30 5.19
N LYS A 139 -11.37 -19.95 5.17
CA LYS A 139 -12.66 -19.27 5.42
C LYS A 139 -12.72 -18.62 6.81
N ILE A 140 -12.19 -19.30 7.84
CA ILE A 140 -12.11 -18.75 9.20
C ILE A 140 -11.23 -17.51 9.22
N ARG A 141 -10.04 -17.57 8.60
CA ARG A 141 -9.09 -16.45 8.55
C ARG A 141 -9.65 -15.26 7.76
N LEU A 142 -10.25 -15.49 6.59
CA LEU A 142 -10.90 -14.43 5.79
C LEU A 142 -12.00 -13.73 6.59
N LYS A 143 -12.82 -14.46 7.35
CA LYS A 143 -13.86 -13.87 8.21
C LYS A 143 -13.26 -12.93 9.26
N ALA A 144 -12.16 -13.33 9.89
CA ALA A 144 -11.46 -12.51 10.87
C ALA A 144 -10.83 -11.25 10.23
N LEU A 145 -10.11 -11.41 9.12
CA LEU A 145 -9.51 -10.30 8.35
C LEU A 145 -10.56 -9.28 7.91
N ARG A 146 -11.68 -9.73 7.35
CA ARG A 146 -12.77 -8.85 6.90
C ARG A 146 -13.43 -8.10 8.04
N LYS A 147 -13.56 -8.72 9.23
CA LYS A 147 -14.05 -8.04 10.43
C LYS A 147 -13.11 -6.92 10.86
N ASP A 148 -11.80 -7.19 10.90
CA ASP A 148 -10.78 -6.19 11.25
C ASP A 148 -10.72 -5.06 10.22
N ALA A 149 -10.67 -5.41 8.92
CA ALA A 149 -10.68 -4.46 7.82
C ALA A 149 -11.90 -3.53 7.88
N LYS A 150 -13.08 -4.06 8.23
CA LYS A 150 -14.30 -3.24 8.40
C LYS A 150 -14.12 -2.20 9.49
N ILE A 151 -13.63 -2.58 10.66
CA ILE A 151 -13.43 -1.67 11.81
C ILE A 151 -12.40 -0.59 11.46
N ARG A 152 -11.27 -0.97 10.86
CA ARG A 152 -10.24 -0.03 10.40
C ARG A 152 -10.76 0.92 9.32
N GLY A 153 -11.52 0.39 8.35
CA GLY A 153 -12.16 1.17 7.30
C GLY A 153 -13.16 2.20 7.84
N GLN A 154 -13.96 1.83 8.84
CA GLN A 154 -14.89 2.76 9.50
C GLN A 154 -14.15 3.96 10.09
N ARG A 155 -13.01 3.73 10.75
CA ARG A 155 -12.18 4.79 11.34
C ARG A 155 -11.50 5.64 10.27
N LEU A 156 -10.90 5.02 9.26
CA LEU A 156 -10.11 5.71 8.24
C LEU A 156 -10.97 6.56 7.28
N PHE A 157 -12.20 6.11 6.99
CA PHE A 157 -13.11 6.74 6.03
C PHE A 157 -14.29 7.50 6.68
N VAL A 158 -14.16 7.86 7.95
CA VAL A 158 -15.20 8.59 8.70
C VAL A 158 -15.40 10.03 8.19
N GLU A 159 -14.30 10.69 7.82
CA GLU A 159 -14.28 12.08 7.38
C GLU A 159 -14.94 12.22 6.00
N LYS A 160 -15.56 13.38 5.74
CA LYS A 160 -16.06 13.69 4.39
C LYS A 160 -14.87 14.06 3.47
N PRO A 161 -14.95 13.79 2.16
CA PRO A 161 -13.81 14.02 1.25
C PRO A 161 -13.31 15.46 1.20
N GLN A 162 -14.22 16.43 1.05
CA GLN A 162 -13.83 17.83 0.91
C GLN A 162 -13.14 18.39 2.18
N PRO A 163 -13.68 18.20 3.40
CA PRO A 163 -12.99 18.64 4.62
C PRO A 163 -11.63 17.97 4.81
N PHE A 164 -11.54 16.67 4.49
CA PHE A 164 -10.28 15.94 4.56
C PHE A 164 -9.23 16.55 3.63
N ALA A 165 -9.56 16.72 2.34
CA ALA A 165 -8.64 17.28 1.37
C ALA A 165 -8.27 18.73 1.69
N GLY A 166 -9.23 19.54 2.14
CA GLY A 166 -8.99 20.92 2.56
C GLY A 166 -8.01 21.02 3.74
N ARG A 167 -8.10 20.11 4.71
CA ARG A 167 -7.14 20.03 5.82
C ARG A 167 -5.73 19.68 5.35
N ILE A 168 -5.60 18.70 4.45
CA ILE A 168 -4.31 18.34 3.86
C ILE A 168 -3.72 19.48 3.03
N HIS A 169 -4.56 20.19 2.26
CA HIS A 169 -4.15 21.39 1.54
C HIS A 169 -3.61 22.45 2.49
N ALA A 170 -4.31 22.73 3.59
CA ALA A 170 -3.84 23.68 4.60
C ALA A 170 -2.48 23.27 5.16
N TYR A 171 -2.26 22.00 5.52
CA TYR A 171 -0.98 21.50 6.00
C TYR A 171 0.14 21.69 4.97
N TRP A 172 -0.13 21.40 3.70
CA TRP A 172 0.83 21.63 2.63
C TRP A 172 1.22 23.10 2.53
N THR A 173 0.23 24.00 2.47
CA THR A 173 0.46 25.43 2.28
C THR A 173 1.20 26.06 3.46
N THR A 174 0.88 25.68 4.70
CA THR A 174 1.60 26.20 5.88
C THR A 174 3.05 25.73 5.93
N THR A 175 3.34 24.52 5.45
CA THR A 175 4.69 23.98 5.44
C THR A 175 5.50 24.52 4.26
N ALA A 176 4.89 24.76 3.10
CA ALA A 176 5.54 25.47 2.00
C ALA A 176 5.96 26.90 2.37
N ILE A 177 5.25 27.54 3.30
CA ILE A 177 5.61 28.86 3.85
C ILE A 177 6.78 28.76 4.86
N GLY A 178 7.02 27.59 5.46
CA GLY A 178 8.07 27.37 6.48
C GLY A 178 9.27 26.53 6.06
N ALA A 179 9.20 25.77 4.96
CA ALA A 179 10.18 24.75 4.60
C ALA A 179 10.87 25.05 3.26
N LEU A 180 11.89 25.91 3.32
CA LEU A 180 13.03 25.88 2.38
C LEU A 180 14.18 25.01 2.93
N LYS A 181 13.89 24.03 3.81
CA LYS A 181 14.88 23.04 4.22
C LYS A 181 14.36 21.63 3.90
N PRO A 182 15.13 20.83 3.12
CA PRO A 182 14.77 19.45 2.87
C PRO A 182 14.57 18.71 4.19
N VAL A 183 13.41 18.07 4.35
CA VAL A 183 13.21 17.09 5.41
C VAL A 183 14.10 15.91 5.05
N GLU A 184 15.15 15.66 5.85
CA GLU A 184 15.88 14.40 5.76
C GLU A 184 14.85 13.28 5.91
N PRO A 185 14.79 12.31 4.97
CA PRO A 185 13.85 11.22 5.10
C PRO A 185 14.10 10.55 6.45
N ALA A 186 13.05 10.47 7.27
CA ALA A 186 13.11 9.70 8.49
C ALA A 186 13.63 8.31 8.11
N ARG A 187 14.74 7.88 8.72
CA ARG A 187 15.22 6.50 8.61
C ARG A 187 14.06 5.61 8.98
N GLN A 188 13.40 5.06 7.96
CA GLN A 188 12.53 3.94 8.13
C GLN A 188 13.48 2.78 8.44
N GLU A 189 13.38 2.18 9.62
CA GLU A 189 14.00 0.87 9.83
C GLU A 189 13.42 -0.02 8.74
N ASP A 190 14.28 -0.33 7.77
CA ASP A 190 13.92 -1.00 6.55
C ASP A 190 13.38 -2.39 6.91
N ASN A 191 12.06 -2.58 6.79
CA ASN A 191 11.48 -3.91 6.67
C ASN A 191 11.77 -4.55 5.29
N VAL A 192 12.68 -3.94 4.52
CA VAL A 192 13.34 -4.58 3.40
C VAL A 192 14.61 -5.19 3.96
N VAL A 193 14.63 -6.51 4.12
CA VAL A 193 15.88 -7.23 4.39
C VAL A 193 16.82 -6.90 3.23
N ALA A 194 17.82 -6.06 3.49
CA ALA A 194 18.93 -5.89 2.59
C ALA A 194 19.58 -7.26 2.43
N ILE A 195 19.57 -7.78 1.20
CA ILE A 195 20.09 -9.11 0.87
C ILE A 195 21.61 -9.20 1.20
N ASP A 196 22.27 -8.05 1.40
CA ASP A 196 23.68 -7.95 1.78
C ASP A 196 23.97 -8.22 3.27
N GLU A 197 23.01 -8.07 4.20
CA GLU A 197 23.30 -8.31 5.63
C GLU A 197 23.34 -9.80 6.00
N ALA A 198 22.89 -10.69 5.10
CA ALA A 198 23.06 -12.14 5.26
C ALA A 198 24.52 -12.62 5.08
N ARG A 199 25.44 -11.76 4.60
CA ARG A 199 26.85 -12.12 4.43
C ARG A 199 27.73 -11.96 5.67
N ALA A 200 27.27 -11.27 6.73
CA ALA A 200 28.15 -10.90 7.85
C ALA A 200 28.07 -11.81 9.09
N VAL A 201 27.13 -12.76 9.18
CA VAL A 201 26.97 -13.62 10.38
C VAL A 201 27.54 -15.03 10.20
N GLY A 202 28.15 -15.33 9.05
CA GLY A 202 28.60 -16.68 8.68
C GLY A 202 30.10 -16.98 8.75
N THR A 203 30.95 -16.07 9.25
CA THR A 203 32.40 -16.32 9.33
C THR A 203 32.98 -15.84 10.65
N ILE A 204 32.84 -16.67 11.70
CA ILE A 204 33.81 -16.71 12.80
C ILE A 204 34.25 -18.17 12.99
N GLN A 205 35.56 -18.32 12.85
CA GLN A 205 36.44 -19.47 13.02
C GLN A 205 36.06 -20.43 14.16
N ASN A 206 35.84 -21.72 13.85
CA ASN A 206 36.84 -22.80 13.96
C ASN A 206 36.27 -24.12 13.40
#